data_AF-A0A0F4VB16-F1
#
_entry.id   AF-A0A0F4VB16-F1
#
_cell.length_a   1.000
_cell.length_b   1.000
_cell.length_c   1.000
_cell.angle_alpha   90.00
_cell.angle_beta   90.00
_cell.angle_gamma   90.00
#
_symmetry.space_group_name_H-M   'P 1'
#
loop_
_entity.id
_entity.type
_entity.pdbx_description
1 polymer ?
#
loop_
_entity_poly.entity_id
_entity_poly.type
_entity_poly.pdbx_seq_one_letter_code
_entity_poly.pdbx_strand_id
1 'polypeptide(L)'
;MTESSLVTEARQCSVLFRLGRDVEAALLMVQICSDVQSAMGRENGEVQSRWTALLTDMLACQEAQDWLALADYLDHELPQLLVAAAAG
;
A
#
# COMPACT_ATOMS: atom_id res chain seq x y z
N MET A 1 16.80 4.84 12.27
CA MET A 1 16.17 4.02 11.22
C MET A 1 15.51 4.97 10.24
N THR A 2 16.07 5.11 9.05
CA THR A 2 15.43 5.86 7.96
C THR A 2 14.26 5.03 7.44
N GLU A 3 13.07 5.61 7.44
CA GLU A 3 11.87 5.01 6.89
C GLU A 3 12.02 4.88 5.35
N SER A 4 11.55 3.78 4.77
CA SER A 4 11.60 3.59 3.31
C SER A 4 10.71 4.64 2.61
N SER A 5 11.13 5.10 1.41
CA SER A 5 10.34 6.05 0.60
C SER A 5 8.91 5.56 0.41
N LEU A 6 8.74 4.26 0.12
CA LEU A 6 7.42 3.64 -0.10
C LEU A 6 6.53 3.65 1.14
N VAL A 7 7.10 3.54 2.34
CA VAL A 7 6.32 3.64 3.57
C VAL A 7 5.79 5.06 3.75
N THR A 8 6.65 6.06 3.49
CA THR A 8 6.25 7.48 3.57
C THR A 8 5.16 7.80 2.56
N GLU A 9 5.31 7.33 1.32
CA GLU A 9 4.33 7.51 0.24
C GLU A 9 2.99 6.82 0.55
N ALA A 10 3.02 5.60 1.10
CA ALA A 10 1.81 4.89 1.53
C ALA A 10 1.03 5.68 2.60
N ARG A 11 1.71 6.20 3.62
CA ARG A 11 1.07 7.05 4.64
C ARG A 11 0.56 8.36 4.07
N GLN A 12 1.30 8.99 3.15
CA GLN A 12 0.80 10.18 2.46
C GLN A 12 -0.49 9.86 1.68
N CYS A 13 -0.54 8.74 0.97
CA CYS A 13 -1.73 8.29 0.26
C CYS A 13 -2.92 8.07 1.19
N SER A 14 -2.68 7.44 2.36
CA SER A 14 -3.69 7.30 3.42
C SER A 14 -4.28 8.64 3.85
N VAL A 15 -3.42 9.64 4.10
CA VAL A 15 -3.87 11.00 4.46
C VAL A 15 -4.74 11.62 3.37
N LEU A 16 -4.41 11.42 2.09
CA LEU A 16 -5.21 11.95 0.98
C LEU A 16 -6.62 11.34 0.95
N PHE A 17 -6.75 10.03 1.10
CA PHE A 17 -8.07 9.38 1.19
C PHE A 17 -8.88 9.89 2.39
N ARG A 18 -8.25 10.05 3.56
CA ARG A 18 -8.93 10.60 4.76
C ARG A 18 -9.39 12.04 4.60
N LEU A 19 -8.68 12.83 3.78
CA LEU A 19 -9.06 14.22 3.47
C LEU A 19 -10.10 14.32 2.34
N GLY A 20 -10.58 13.19 1.81
CA GLY A 20 -11.51 13.18 0.68
C GLY A 20 -10.87 13.63 -0.64
N ARG A 21 -9.56 13.49 -0.78
CA ARG A 21 -8.81 13.75 -2.02
C ARG A 21 -8.61 12.46 -2.80
N ASP A 22 -9.68 11.70 -2.97
CA ASP A 22 -9.70 10.34 -3.54
C ASP A 22 -9.12 10.27 -4.96
N VAL A 23 -9.34 11.29 -5.81
CA VAL A 23 -8.75 11.32 -7.16
C VAL A 23 -7.22 11.38 -7.13
N GLU A 24 -6.64 12.25 -6.28
CA GLU A 24 -5.18 12.34 -6.15
C GLU A 24 -4.61 11.10 -5.45
N ALA A 25 -5.31 10.61 -4.42
CA ALA A 25 -4.94 9.41 -3.71
C ALA A 25 -4.93 8.19 -4.64
N ALA A 26 -5.93 8.03 -5.51
CA ALA A 26 -5.99 6.94 -6.47
C ALA A 26 -4.82 6.98 -7.48
N LEU A 27 -4.43 8.16 -7.97
CA LEU A 27 -3.27 8.31 -8.85
C LEU A 27 -1.97 7.94 -8.14
N LEU A 28 -1.79 8.38 -6.89
CA LEU A 28 -0.64 8.03 -6.07
C LEU A 28 -0.62 6.53 -5.75
N MET A 29 -1.78 5.93 -5.44
CA MET A 29 -1.92 4.50 -5.15
C MET A 29 -1.50 3.63 -6.33
N VAL A 30 -1.80 4.03 -7.58
CA VAL A 30 -1.34 3.30 -8.78
C VAL A 30 0.19 3.24 -8.82
N GLN A 31 0.86 4.36 -8.56
CA GLN A 31 2.33 4.42 -8.51
C GLN A 31 2.88 3.53 -7.40
N ILE A 32 2.34 3.66 -6.18
CA ILE A 32 2.75 2.86 -5.02
C ILE A 32 2.59 1.36 -5.32
N CYS A 33 1.44 0.92 -5.82
CA CYS A 33 1.21 -0.50 -6.13
C CYS A 33 2.19 -1.03 -7.19
N SER A 34 2.54 -0.22 -8.20
CA SER A 34 3.53 -0.58 -9.21
C SER A 34 4.92 -0.74 -8.61
N ASP A 35 5.34 0.19 -7.76
CA ASP A 35 6.65 0.16 -7.13
C ASP A 35 6.77 -0.97 -6.10
N VAL A 36 5.72 -1.23 -5.32
CA VAL A 36 5.63 -2.37 -4.41
C VAL A 36 5.72 -3.68 -5.20
N GLN A 37 4.98 -3.82 -6.30
CA GLN A 37 5.05 -5.03 -7.13
C GLN A 37 6.46 -5.26 -7.70
N SER A 38 7.15 -4.19 -8.10
CA SER A 38 8.54 -4.24 -8.60
C SER A 38 9.53 -4.64 -7.50
N ALA A 39 9.37 -4.09 -6.30
CA ALA A 39 10.19 -4.43 -5.14
C ALA A 39 9.98 -5.90 -4.71
N MET A 40 8.72 -6.33 -4.60
CA MET A 40 8.35 -7.67 -4.13
C MET A 40 8.56 -8.77 -5.17
N GLY A 41 8.69 -8.43 -6.46
CA GLY A 41 8.94 -9.39 -7.54
C GLY A 41 10.26 -10.18 -7.38
N ARG A 42 11.13 -9.75 -6.46
CA ARG A 42 12.42 -10.39 -6.13
C ARG A 42 12.41 -11.14 -4.79
N GLU A 43 11.32 -11.04 -4.04
CA GLU A 43 11.20 -11.53 -2.65
C GLU A 43 10.66 -12.97 -2.55
N ASN A 44 10.75 -13.58 -1.36
CA ASN A 44 10.24 -14.92 -1.05
C ASN A 44 8.73 -15.05 -1.37
N GLY A 45 8.30 -16.25 -1.77
CA GLY A 45 6.91 -16.54 -2.17
C GLY A 45 5.86 -16.22 -1.09
N GLU A 46 6.23 -16.28 0.19
CA GLU A 46 5.34 -15.86 1.29
C GLU A 46 5.02 -14.35 1.24
N VAL A 47 6.04 -13.51 1.02
CA VAL A 47 5.89 -12.06 0.92
C VAL A 47 5.04 -11.70 -0.32
N GLN A 48 5.26 -12.37 -1.45
CA GLN A 48 4.44 -12.19 -2.65
C GLN A 48 2.97 -12.60 -2.44
N SER A 49 2.73 -13.69 -1.72
CA SER A 49 1.36 -14.11 -1.39
C SER A 49 0.65 -13.09 -0.49
N ARG A 50 1.36 -12.54 0.51
CA ARG A 50 0.82 -11.50 1.39
C ARG A 50 0.54 -10.20 0.64
N TRP A 51 1.41 -9.83 -0.30
CA TRP A 51 1.18 -8.70 -1.19
C TRP A 51 -0.07 -8.88 -2.05
N THR A 52 -0.22 -10.04 -2.69
CA THR A 52 -1.39 -10.35 -3.52
C THR A 52 -2.70 -10.25 -2.74
N ALA A 53 -2.72 -10.78 -1.50
CA ALA A 53 -3.89 -10.68 -0.62
C ALA A 53 -4.21 -9.22 -0.26
N LEU A 54 -3.21 -8.47 0.21
CA LEU A 54 -3.39 -7.06 0.58
C LEU A 54 -3.84 -6.20 -0.60
N LEU A 55 -3.27 -6.40 -1.79
CA LEU A 55 -3.68 -5.70 -3.01
C LEU A 55 -5.15 -5.98 -3.35
N THR A 56 -5.59 -7.22 -3.18
CA THR A 56 -6.99 -7.61 -3.44
C THR A 56 -7.94 -6.88 -2.48
N ASP A 57 -7.61 -6.83 -1.19
CA ASP A 57 -8.44 -6.15 -0.19
C ASP A 57 -8.50 -4.63 -0.43
N MET A 58 -7.37 -4.01 -0.76
CA MET A 58 -7.33 -2.58 -1.10
C MET A 58 -8.16 -2.26 -2.36
N LEU A 59 -8.10 -3.09 -3.40
CA LEU A 59 -8.90 -2.90 -4.60
C LEU A 59 -10.40 -3.09 -4.34
N ALA A 60 -10.78 -4.03 -3.47
CA ALA A 60 -12.16 -4.20 -3.04
C ALA A 60 -12.69 -2.97 -2.29
N CYS A 61 -11.90 -2.39 -1.39
CA CYS A 61 -12.25 -1.10 -0.75
C CYS A 61 -12.39 0.02 -1.78
N GLN A 62 -11.51 0.07 -2.78
CA GLN A 62 -11.58 1.08 -3.84
C GLN A 62 -12.87 0.96 -4.68
N GLU A 63 -13.23 -0.26 -5.10
CA GLU A 63 -14.45 -0.53 -5.85
C GLU A 63 -15.72 -0.16 -5.04
N ALA A 64 -15.70 -0.44 -3.73
CA ALA A 64 -16.77 -0.10 -2.81
C ALA A 64 -16.78 1.37 -2.37
N GLN A 65 -15.79 2.18 -2.78
CA GLN A 65 -15.57 3.55 -2.31
C GLN A 65 -15.39 3.67 -0.78
N ASP A 66 -14.90 2.61 -0.14
CA ASP A 66 -14.57 2.60 1.28
C ASP A 66 -13.18 3.22 1.51
N TRP A 67 -13.13 4.55 1.41
CA TRP A 67 -11.88 5.31 1.49
C TRP A 67 -11.22 5.27 2.87
N LEU A 68 -11.99 5.06 3.94
CA LEU A 68 -11.43 4.96 5.28
C LEU A 68 -10.76 3.61 5.49
N ALA A 69 -11.41 2.51 5.10
CA ALA A 69 -10.77 1.18 5.17
C ALA A 69 -9.54 1.10 4.25
N LEU A 70 -9.63 1.66 3.04
CA LEU A 70 -8.46 1.74 2.14
C LEU A 70 -7.30 2.53 2.76
N ALA A 71 -7.61 3.63 3.45
CA ALA A 71 -6.61 4.44 4.15
C ALA A 71 -5.96 3.68 5.32
N ASP A 72 -6.69 2.81 6.03
CA ASP A 72 -6.13 1.97 7.09
C ASP A 72 -5.08 1.00 6.53
N TYR A 73 -5.40 0.30 5.43
CA TYR A 73 -4.45 -0.59 4.74
C TYR A 73 -3.14 0.10 4.31
N LEU A 74 -3.26 1.34 3.82
CA LEU A 74 -2.13 2.15 3.39
C LEU A 74 -1.27 2.67 4.56
N ASP A 75 -1.87 2.89 5.73
CA ASP A 75 -1.16 3.43 6.90
C ASP A 75 -0.51 2.34 7.77
N HIS A 76 -1.06 1.13 7.75
CA HIS A 76 -0.67 0.06 8.67
C HIS A 76 -0.16 -1.20 7.96
N GLU A 77 -1.00 -1.89 7.20
CA GLU A 77 -0.69 -3.21 6.65
C GLU A 77 0.39 -3.16 5.57
N LEU A 78 0.31 -2.19 4.64
CA LEU A 78 1.31 -2.03 3.59
C LEU A 78 2.69 -1.67 4.16
N PRO A 79 2.82 -0.68 5.08
CA PRO A 79 4.09 -0.43 5.77
C PRO A 79 4.65 -1.64 6.50
N GLN A 80 3.82 -2.42 7.20
CA GLN A 80 4.26 -3.64 7.89
C GLN A 80 4.80 -4.69 6.92
N LEU A 81 4.15 -4.87 5.76
CA LEU A 81 4.62 -5.76 4.71
C LEU A 81 5.96 -5.30 4.13
N LEU A 82 6.10 -4.00 3.86
CA LEU A 82 7.35 -3.40 3.34
C LEU A 82 8.53 -3.57 4.30
N VAL A 83 8.29 -3.39 5.59
CA VAL A 83 9.32 -3.61 6.63
C VAL A 83 9.69 -5.09 6.72
N ALA A 84 8.70 -5.99 6.65
CA ALA A 84 8.96 -7.44 6.68
C ALA A 84 9.76 -7.91 5.47
N ALA A 85 9.48 -7.39 4.28
CA ALA A 85 10.23 -7.70 3.07
C ALA A 85 11.68 -7.20 3.15
N ALA A 86 11.91 -5.99 3.67
CA ALA A 86 13.26 -5.45 3.81
C ALA A 86 14.12 -6.15 4.88
N ALA A 87 13.52 -6.99 5.73
CA ALA A 87 14.19 -7.74 6.78
C ALA A 87 14.55 -9.18 6.39
N GLY A 88 14.04 -9.68 5.26
CA GLY A 88 14.35 -11.00 4.68
C GLY A 88 15.57 -10.95 3.76
#